data_AF-A0A5E4WY67-F1
#
_entry.id   AF-A0A5E4WY67-F1
#
_cell.length_a   1.000
_cell.length_b   1.000
_cell.length_c   1.000
_cell.angle_alpha   90.00
_cell.angle_beta   90.00
_cell.angle_gamma   90.00
#
_symmetry.space_group_name_H-M   'P 1'
#
loop_
_entity.id
_entity.type
_entity.pdbx_description
1 polymer ?
#
loop_
_entity_poly.entity_id
_entity_poly.type
_entity_poly.pdbx_seq_one_letter_code
_entity_poly.pdbx_strand_id
1 'polypeptide(L)'
;MPDFSRSNFHKSSHYASNTDSNPTLPSANTSTSSSGTAKSMQRAPQFATLGQAPGARQVTGESSSRRPSKAPPTPLICLNEHQVGFHPSHIGFPNLGDCMAVALQTRTGLYGFHFTPGNAAQASAFRDFIEHQMNQSGSDTPVHLYGSCRRGRRWAGDANNTQRWQEEMKAIADAIGFRGPISGLDLSKASHAPSDAEGTGAVYLEYVRNPVTNSCEIRYKNMAKMALTPAPQGTTGTDLNIARVTPIGPWGAGGYRLSDPKMSLTSDARLDTNNTRSSSGKMHSPSRSDLDSFTH
;
A
#
# COMPACT_ATOMS: atom_id res chain seq x y z
N MET A 1 27.03 39.80 -34.30
CA MET A 1 27.34 38.59 -33.53
C MET A 1 27.35 38.98 -32.05
N PRO A 2 26.26 38.82 -31.28
CA PRO A 2 26.30 39.10 -29.86
C PRO A 2 26.64 37.84 -29.05
N ASP A 3 27.41 38.11 -28.02
CA ASP A 3 28.07 37.22 -27.08
C ASP A 3 27.07 36.70 -26.03
N PHE A 4 26.93 35.37 -25.92
CA PHE A 4 26.07 34.73 -24.92
C PHE A 4 26.92 34.31 -23.71
N SER A 5 26.99 35.21 -22.72
CA SER A 5 27.52 34.91 -21.40
C SER A 5 26.61 33.92 -20.68
N ARG A 6 27.14 32.72 -20.40
CA ARG A 6 26.49 31.67 -19.61
C ARG A 6 26.62 32.01 -18.12
N SER A 7 25.49 32.27 -17.46
CA SER A 7 25.42 32.30 -15.99
C SER A 7 25.31 30.88 -15.44
N ASN A 8 26.34 30.49 -14.68
CA ASN A 8 26.37 29.26 -13.89
C ASN A 8 25.40 29.37 -12.70
N PHE A 9 24.34 28.57 -12.69
CA PHE A 9 23.56 28.30 -11.48
C PHE A 9 24.05 26.99 -10.85
N HIS A 10 24.97 27.09 -9.90
CA HIS A 10 25.22 26.04 -8.91
C HIS A 10 24.25 26.25 -7.74
N LYS A 11 23.26 25.36 -7.59
CA LYS A 11 22.58 25.14 -6.31
C LYS A 11 22.93 23.75 -5.81
N SER A 12 24.03 23.67 -5.08
CA SER A 12 24.37 22.52 -4.24
C SER A 12 23.49 22.56 -2.99
N SER A 13 22.41 21.78 -2.95
CA SER A 13 21.71 21.50 -1.69
C SER A 13 22.48 20.40 -0.97
N HIS A 14 23.26 20.78 0.04
CA HIS A 14 23.88 19.84 0.96
C HIS A 14 22.78 19.09 1.71
N TYR A 15 22.59 17.81 1.38
CA TYR A 15 21.94 16.86 2.26
C TYR A 15 22.94 16.56 3.38
N ALA A 16 22.67 17.06 4.58
CA ALA A 16 23.42 16.68 5.77
C ALA A 16 23.11 15.22 6.08
N SER A 17 24.12 14.38 5.94
CA SER A 17 24.15 13.02 6.46
C SER A 17 24.14 13.09 7.99
N ASN A 18 22.96 12.97 8.61
CA ASN A 18 22.89 12.66 10.04
C ASN A 18 23.32 11.20 10.22
N THR A 19 24.59 11.05 10.58
CA THR A 19 25.17 9.80 11.08
C THR A 19 25.10 9.83 12.61
N ASP A 20 24.66 8.70 13.16
CA ASP A 20 24.90 8.20 14.50
C ASP A 20 24.44 9.01 15.73
N SER A 21 23.34 8.54 16.33
CA SER A 21 23.37 8.18 17.76
C SER A 21 22.40 7.03 17.98
N ASN A 22 22.95 5.84 18.18
CA ASN A 22 22.22 4.63 18.56
C ASN A 22 21.91 4.72 20.07
N PRO A 23 20.65 4.88 20.53
CA PRO A 23 20.37 4.89 21.96
C PRO A 23 20.47 3.46 22.48
N THR A 24 21.48 3.23 23.32
CA THR A 24 21.69 2.00 24.09
C THR A 24 20.45 1.73 24.94
N LEU A 25 19.73 0.65 24.65
CA LEU A 25 18.62 0.16 25.47
C LEU A 25 19.15 -0.34 26.82
N PRO A 26 18.47 -0.06 27.95
CA PRO A 26 18.84 -0.63 29.23
C PRO A 26 18.52 -2.14 29.27
N SER A 27 19.49 -2.91 29.77
CA SER A 27 19.45 -4.35 29.97
C SER A 27 18.23 -4.80 30.78
N ALA A 28 17.50 -5.78 30.25
CA ALA A 28 16.41 -6.44 30.94
C ALA A 28 16.95 -7.32 32.09
N ASN A 29 16.48 -7.03 33.31
CA ASN A 29 16.65 -7.91 34.46
C ASN A 29 15.85 -9.19 34.26
N THR A 30 16.56 -10.31 34.32
CA THR A 30 16.03 -11.67 34.38
C THR A 30 15.58 -11.95 35.82
N SER A 31 14.28 -12.12 36.03
CA SER A 31 13.74 -12.71 37.26
C SER A 31 13.00 -14.00 36.94
N THR A 32 13.65 -15.11 37.27
CA THR A 32 13.13 -16.46 37.33
C THR A 32 12.26 -16.65 38.58
N SER A 33 11.04 -17.16 38.41
CA SER A 33 10.25 -17.86 39.45
C SER A 33 9.23 -18.75 38.72
N SER A 34 9.49 -20.06 38.62
CA SER A 34 9.08 -21.15 39.54
C SER A 34 7.63 -21.60 39.38
N SER A 35 7.49 -22.77 38.74
CA SER A 35 6.60 -23.90 39.06
C SER A 35 5.21 -23.65 39.66
N GLY A 36 4.17 -24.05 38.91
CA GLY A 36 2.79 -24.16 39.41
C GLY A 36 1.94 -25.15 38.63
N THR A 37 2.01 -26.42 39.06
CA THR A 37 0.91 -27.39 39.22
C THR A 37 -0.11 -27.63 38.10
N ALA A 38 -0.06 -28.86 37.59
CA ALA A 38 -1.08 -29.50 36.76
C ALA A 38 -2.47 -29.56 37.43
N LYS A 39 -3.52 -29.32 36.64
CA LYS A 39 -4.86 -29.86 36.88
C LYS A 39 -5.46 -30.42 35.59
N SER A 40 -5.41 -31.75 35.53
CA SER A 40 -6.30 -32.61 34.76
C SER A 40 -7.76 -32.31 35.12
N MET A 41 -8.60 -32.03 34.13
CA MET A 41 -10.04 -32.27 34.22
C MET A 41 -10.57 -32.77 32.88
N GLN A 42 -10.91 -34.05 32.89
CA GLN A 42 -11.79 -34.73 31.95
C GLN A 42 -13.16 -34.05 31.92
N ARG A 43 -13.78 -33.94 30.74
CA ARG A 43 -15.11 -34.54 30.45
C ARG A 43 -15.57 -34.20 29.04
N ALA A 44 -15.83 -35.25 28.27
CA ALA A 44 -16.71 -35.22 27.11
C ALA A 44 -18.17 -35.10 27.56
N PRO A 45 -19.05 -34.60 26.67
CA PRO A 45 -20.32 -35.29 26.47
C PRO A 45 -20.52 -35.65 25.00
N GLN A 46 -20.83 -36.93 24.83
CA GLN A 46 -21.50 -37.50 23.67
C GLN A 46 -22.88 -36.86 23.53
N PHE A 47 -23.25 -36.42 22.32
CA PHE A 47 -24.65 -36.21 22.00
C PHE A 47 -25.04 -36.95 20.72
N ALA A 48 -25.96 -37.87 20.98
CA ALA A 48 -26.82 -38.68 20.14
C ALA A 48 -27.08 -38.20 18.71
N THR A 49 -26.86 -39.13 17.79
CA THR A 49 -27.53 -39.29 16.50
C THR A 49 -29.00 -39.67 16.73
N LEU A 50 -29.96 -38.97 16.12
CA LEU A 50 -31.35 -39.45 15.99
C LEU A 50 -32.09 -38.69 14.88
N GLY A 51 -32.74 -39.45 13.98
CA GLY A 51 -33.96 -39.01 13.30
C GLY A 51 -33.85 -38.60 11.83
N GLN A 52 -33.59 -39.57 10.96
CA GLN A 52 -33.91 -39.46 9.53
C GLN A 52 -35.39 -39.86 9.34
N ALA A 53 -36.21 -38.96 8.78
CA ALA A 53 -37.57 -39.26 8.34
C ALA A 53 -37.68 -39.06 6.81
N PRO A 54 -38.28 -39.99 6.05
CA PRO A 54 -38.51 -39.85 4.62
C PRO A 54 -39.91 -39.28 4.37
N GLY A 55 -40.03 -38.20 3.60
CA GLY A 55 -41.32 -37.79 3.08
C GLY A 55 -41.41 -36.33 2.65
N ALA A 56 -41.28 -36.09 1.34
CA ALA A 56 -42.18 -35.27 0.54
C ALA A 56 -41.54 -34.96 -0.81
N ARG A 57 -42.05 -35.63 -1.84
CA ARG A 57 -41.78 -35.34 -3.25
C ARG A 57 -42.45 -34.01 -3.60
N GLN A 58 -41.72 -32.91 -3.54
CA GLN A 58 -42.21 -31.60 -4.01
C GLN A 58 -41.81 -31.35 -5.46
N VAL A 59 -42.86 -31.34 -6.28
CA VAL A 59 -43.10 -30.63 -7.53
C VAL A 59 -41.95 -29.76 -8.06
N THR A 60 -41.44 -30.16 -9.22
CA THR A 60 -40.53 -29.44 -10.10
C THR A 60 -41.21 -28.19 -10.67
N GLY A 61 -41.17 -27.09 -9.92
CA GLY A 61 -41.46 -25.75 -10.43
C GLY A 61 -40.20 -25.17 -11.09
N GLU A 62 -40.34 -24.71 -12.32
CA GLU A 62 -39.29 -24.09 -13.14
C GLU A 62 -38.55 -22.99 -12.38
N SER A 63 -37.39 -23.35 -11.81
CA SER A 63 -36.46 -22.41 -11.20
C SER A 63 -35.85 -21.60 -12.33
N SER A 64 -36.50 -20.48 -12.66
CA SER A 64 -35.97 -19.46 -13.53
C SER A 64 -34.65 -18.97 -12.94
N SER A 65 -33.57 -19.56 -13.45
CA SER A 65 -32.17 -19.23 -13.17
C SER A 65 -31.92 -17.76 -13.54
N ARG A 66 -32.29 -16.84 -12.64
CA ARG A 66 -31.82 -15.46 -12.69
C ARG A 66 -30.33 -15.50 -12.44
N ARG A 67 -29.55 -15.39 -13.52
CA ARG A 67 -28.11 -15.16 -13.43
C ARG A 67 -27.90 -13.99 -12.48
N PRO A 68 -27.07 -14.14 -11.42
CA PRO A 68 -26.77 -13.03 -10.54
C PRO A 68 -26.24 -11.88 -11.39
N SER A 69 -26.87 -10.71 -11.27
CA SER A 69 -26.40 -9.50 -11.93
C SER A 69 -24.97 -9.25 -11.47
N LYS A 70 -24.07 -9.05 -12.43
CA LYS A 70 -22.67 -8.72 -12.15
C LYS A 70 -22.66 -7.44 -11.31
N ALA A 71 -22.23 -7.54 -10.06
CA ALA A 71 -22.15 -6.38 -9.16
C ALA A 71 -21.34 -5.26 -9.84
N PRO A 72 -21.74 -3.99 -9.65
CA PRO A 72 -20.99 -2.87 -10.20
C PRO A 72 -19.54 -2.91 -9.67
N PRO A 73 -18.54 -2.57 -10.51
CA PRO A 73 -17.16 -2.56 -10.08
C PRO A 73 -16.97 -1.57 -8.93
N THR A 74 -16.33 -2.01 -7.85
CA THR A 74 -15.94 -1.13 -6.74
C THR A 74 -14.98 -0.04 -7.26
N PRO A 75 -15.21 1.24 -6.95
CA PRO A 75 -14.40 2.34 -7.46
C PRO A 75 -12.95 2.22 -6.99
N LEU A 76 -11.99 2.55 -7.85
CA LEU A 76 -10.57 2.61 -7.46
C LEU A 76 -10.31 3.72 -6.43
N ILE A 77 -9.53 3.36 -5.43
CA ILE A 77 -8.91 4.31 -4.50
C ILE A 77 -7.54 4.71 -5.04
N CYS A 78 -7.30 6.01 -5.15
CA CYS A 78 -5.98 6.58 -5.41
C CYS A 78 -5.50 7.32 -4.16
N LEU A 79 -4.36 6.94 -3.64
CA LEU A 79 -3.75 7.53 -2.46
C LEU A 79 -2.75 8.60 -2.89
N ASN A 80 -3.06 9.85 -2.61
CA ASN A 80 -2.11 10.96 -2.73
C ASN A 80 -1.06 10.88 -1.62
N GLU A 81 -0.06 11.76 -1.70
CA GLU A 81 0.99 11.87 -0.69
C GLU A 81 0.42 12.03 0.72
N HIS A 82 1.01 11.31 1.69
CA HIS A 82 0.58 11.24 3.07
C HIS A 82 -0.84 10.70 3.26
N GLN A 83 -1.25 9.75 2.42
CA GLN A 83 -2.52 9.04 2.59
C GLN A 83 -2.30 7.55 2.80
N VAL A 84 -3.18 6.98 3.61
CA VAL A 84 -3.36 5.55 3.79
C VAL A 84 -4.77 5.18 3.34
N GLY A 85 -4.96 3.95 2.89
CA GLY A 85 -6.32 3.48 2.62
C GLY A 85 -6.44 1.97 2.44
N PHE A 86 -7.68 1.49 2.37
CA PHE A 86 -7.98 0.08 2.14
C PHE A 86 -8.89 -0.11 0.93
N HIS A 87 -8.58 -1.11 0.10
CA HIS A 87 -9.47 -1.54 -0.98
C HIS A 87 -9.38 -3.06 -1.20
N PRO A 88 -10.50 -3.76 -1.46
CA PRO A 88 -10.52 -5.22 -1.60
C PRO A 88 -9.73 -5.78 -2.80
N SER A 89 -9.52 -4.96 -3.83
CA SER A 89 -9.01 -5.44 -5.13
C SER A 89 -7.90 -4.59 -5.75
N HIS A 90 -7.78 -3.31 -5.42
CA HIS A 90 -6.92 -2.40 -6.18
C HIS A 90 -6.60 -1.13 -5.42
N ILE A 91 -5.37 -0.62 -5.51
CA ILE A 91 -5.03 0.65 -4.90
C ILE A 91 -3.99 1.37 -5.78
N GLY A 92 -4.26 2.63 -6.09
CA GLY A 92 -3.48 3.46 -7.00
C GLY A 92 -2.66 4.52 -6.26
N PHE A 93 -1.55 4.92 -6.86
CA PHE A 93 -0.60 5.91 -6.36
C PHE A 93 -0.20 6.83 -7.52
N PRO A 94 -0.84 8.00 -7.64
CA PRO A 94 -0.40 9.01 -8.58
C PRO A 94 0.91 9.67 -8.11
N ASN A 95 1.57 10.37 -9.02
CA ASN A 95 2.65 11.30 -8.69
C ASN A 95 3.88 10.69 -7.97
N LEU A 96 4.26 9.45 -8.29
CA LEU A 96 5.49 8.82 -7.79
C LEU A 96 6.73 9.43 -8.49
N GLY A 97 7.18 10.55 -7.94
CA GLY A 97 8.49 11.17 -8.22
C GLY A 97 9.58 10.51 -7.37
N ASP A 98 9.72 10.99 -6.14
CA ASP A 98 10.62 10.48 -5.09
C ASP A 98 9.88 9.73 -3.96
N CYS A 99 8.56 9.85 -3.93
CA CYS A 99 7.68 9.13 -3.01
C CYS A 99 7.71 7.61 -3.21
N MET A 100 7.25 6.89 -2.19
CA MET A 100 7.10 5.44 -2.20
C MET A 100 5.64 5.03 -2.09
N ALA A 101 5.24 4.09 -2.94
CA ALA A 101 3.96 3.41 -2.90
C ALA A 101 4.12 2.06 -2.20
N VAL A 102 3.54 1.93 -1.02
CA VAL A 102 3.52 0.68 -0.25
C VAL A 102 2.12 0.08 -0.26
N ALA A 103 2.04 -1.24 -0.42
CA ALA A 103 0.80 -1.98 -0.23
C ALA A 103 1.03 -3.27 0.56
N LEU A 104 0.31 -3.43 1.67
CA LEU A 104 0.22 -4.69 2.39
C LEU A 104 -0.95 -5.49 1.82
N GLN A 105 -0.65 -6.64 1.23
CA GLN A 105 -1.66 -7.57 0.75
C GLN A 105 -2.12 -8.49 1.87
N THR A 106 -3.43 -8.70 1.92
CA THR A 106 -4.09 -9.69 2.79
C THR A 106 -5.02 -10.60 1.97
N ARG A 107 -5.78 -11.50 2.62
CA ARG A 107 -6.74 -12.37 1.91
C ARG A 107 -8.02 -11.67 1.51
N THR A 108 -8.32 -10.50 2.07
CA THR A 108 -9.53 -9.74 1.76
C THR A 108 -9.25 -8.46 0.99
N GLY A 109 -8.02 -7.93 1.01
CA GLY A 109 -7.73 -6.72 0.28
C GLY A 109 -6.28 -6.25 0.29
N LEU A 110 -6.13 -4.95 0.06
CA LEU A 110 -4.88 -4.22 0.00
C LEU A 110 -5.00 -3.01 0.94
N TYR A 111 -4.04 -2.87 1.85
CA TYR A 111 -3.82 -1.67 2.63
C TYR A 111 -2.70 -0.88 1.97
N GLY A 112 -2.96 0.34 1.52
CA GLY A 112 -1.98 1.18 0.84
C GLY A 112 -1.47 2.30 1.72
N PHE A 113 -0.25 2.73 1.46
CA PHE A 113 0.41 3.83 2.14
C PHE A 113 1.35 4.58 1.18
N HIS A 114 1.14 5.89 1.04
CA HIS A 114 1.91 6.77 0.16
C HIS A 114 2.67 7.82 0.97
N PHE A 115 4.00 7.81 0.90
CA PHE A 115 4.84 8.71 1.69
C PHE A 115 6.11 9.16 0.98
N THR A 116 6.63 10.30 1.42
CA THR A 116 7.84 10.95 0.92
C THR A 116 9.13 10.31 1.45
N PRO A 117 10.29 10.64 0.87
CA PRO A 117 11.60 10.21 1.38
C PRO A 117 11.84 10.54 2.85
N GLY A 118 12.61 9.69 3.54
CA GLY A 118 13.05 9.93 4.93
C GLY A 118 11.97 9.76 6.00
N ASN A 119 10.79 9.31 5.62
CA ASN A 119 9.61 9.33 6.48
C ASN A 119 9.13 7.92 6.88
N ALA A 120 10.06 6.97 7.09
CA ALA A 120 9.72 5.66 7.65
C ALA A 120 8.99 5.75 9.01
N ALA A 121 9.20 6.84 9.76
CA ALA A 121 8.46 7.14 10.99
C ALA A 121 6.93 7.25 10.79
N GLN A 122 6.46 7.50 9.55
CA GLN A 122 5.03 7.49 9.23
C GLN A 122 4.43 6.09 9.20
N ALA A 123 5.25 5.03 9.19
CA ALA A 123 4.78 3.66 9.19
C ALA A 123 3.99 3.30 10.46
N SER A 124 4.18 4.01 11.58
CA SER A 124 3.35 3.82 12.78
C SER A 124 1.89 4.20 12.52
N ALA A 125 1.64 5.33 11.84
CA ALA A 125 0.28 5.74 11.47
C ALA A 125 -0.34 4.74 10.47
N PHE A 126 0.48 4.13 9.61
CA PHE A 126 0.02 3.06 8.74
C PHE A 126 -0.37 1.79 9.51
N ARG A 127 0.43 1.38 10.51
CA ARG A 127 0.06 0.29 11.43
C ARG A 127 -1.27 0.59 12.11
N ASP A 128 -1.40 1.78 12.71
CA ASP A 128 -2.62 2.17 13.43
C ASP A 128 -3.85 2.14 12.51
N PHE A 129 -3.68 2.49 11.22
CA PHE A 129 -4.74 2.36 10.21
C PHE A 129 -5.12 0.91 9.93
N ILE A 130 -4.11 0.03 9.74
CA ILE A 130 -4.32 -1.40 9.51
C ILE A 130 -5.07 -2.02 10.69
N GLU A 131 -4.62 -1.78 11.92
CA GLU A 131 -5.23 -2.30 13.14
C GLU A 131 -6.67 -1.83 13.29
N HIS A 132 -6.92 -0.53 13.11
CA HIS A 132 -8.28 0.02 13.13
C HIS A 132 -9.19 -0.68 12.13
N GLN A 133 -8.74 -0.89 10.88
CA GLN A 133 -9.58 -1.53 9.88
C GLN A 133 -9.75 -3.04 10.06
N MET A 134 -8.70 -3.75 10.50
CA MET A 134 -8.81 -5.17 10.83
C MET A 134 -9.79 -5.41 11.99
N ASN A 135 -9.83 -4.50 12.96
CA ASN A 135 -10.81 -4.58 14.05
C ASN A 135 -12.27 -4.42 13.57
N GLN A 136 -12.49 -3.68 12.47
CA GLN A 136 -13.83 -3.50 11.89
C GLN A 136 -14.24 -4.66 10.97
N SER A 137 -13.29 -5.23 10.22
CA SER A 137 -13.56 -6.23 9.18
C SER A 137 -13.32 -7.67 9.62
N GLY A 138 -12.76 -7.87 10.81
CA GLY A 138 -12.26 -9.16 11.31
C GLY A 138 -10.78 -9.37 11.00
N SER A 139 -10.13 -10.27 11.74
CA SER A 139 -8.70 -10.55 11.57
C SER A 139 -8.42 -11.08 10.16
N ASP A 140 -7.59 -10.35 9.41
CA ASP A 140 -7.08 -10.80 8.12
C ASP A 140 -5.56 -10.97 8.21
N THR A 141 -5.05 -12.00 7.55
CA THR A 141 -3.65 -12.39 7.62
C THR A 141 -2.87 -11.70 6.50
N PRO A 142 -1.87 -10.86 6.82
CA PRO A 142 -0.98 -10.32 5.81
C PRO A 142 -0.20 -11.43 5.10
N VAL A 143 -0.08 -11.33 3.77
CA VAL A 143 0.59 -12.34 2.94
C VAL A 143 1.82 -11.83 2.20
N HIS A 144 1.85 -10.54 1.85
CA HIS A 144 2.93 -9.95 1.06
C HIS A 144 2.97 -8.44 1.30
N LEU A 145 4.16 -7.87 1.43
CA LEU A 145 4.35 -6.42 1.45
C LEU A 145 5.01 -5.95 0.15
N TYR A 146 4.36 -5.03 -0.54
CA TYR A 146 4.87 -4.43 -1.77
C TYR A 146 5.37 -3.01 -1.52
N GLY A 147 6.49 -2.63 -2.14
CA GLY A 147 7.03 -1.28 -2.05
C GLY A 147 7.73 -0.86 -3.32
N SER A 148 7.20 0.13 -4.03
CA SER A 148 7.72 0.57 -5.32
C SER A 148 7.95 2.08 -5.33
N CYS A 149 9.07 2.50 -5.91
CA CYS A 149 9.44 3.91 -6.03
C CYS A 149 10.48 4.05 -7.14
N ARG A 150 10.84 5.29 -7.50
CA ARG A 150 11.99 5.57 -8.35
C ARG A 150 13.24 5.64 -7.49
N ARG A 151 13.98 4.54 -7.39
CA ARG A 151 15.10 4.45 -6.45
C ARG A 151 16.22 5.44 -6.79
N GLY A 152 16.47 5.65 -8.09
CA GLY A 152 17.47 6.61 -8.57
C GLY A 152 17.13 8.07 -8.26
N ARG A 153 15.86 8.40 -7.97
CA ARG A 153 15.45 9.72 -7.48
C ARG A 153 15.39 9.81 -5.97
N ARG A 154 14.78 8.80 -5.33
CA ARG A 154 14.63 8.75 -3.88
C ARG A 154 15.97 8.74 -3.15
N TRP A 155 16.97 8.07 -3.72
CA TRP A 155 18.35 8.04 -3.22
C TRP A 155 19.33 8.47 -4.32
N ALA A 156 19.12 9.68 -4.87
CA ALA A 156 19.96 10.21 -5.93
C ALA A 156 21.45 10.22 -5.52
N GLY A 157 22.31 9.73 -6.41
CA GLY A 157 23.76 9.63 -6.17
C GLY A 157 24.20 8.39 -5.37
N ASP A 158 23.28 7.60 -4.82
CA ASP A 158 23.62 6.36 -4.12
C ASP A 158 23.62 5.16 -5.10
N ALA A 159 24.80 4.60 -5.34
CA ALA A 159 24.96 3.40 -6.17
C ALA A 159 24.28 2.16 -5.57
N ASN A 160 24.03 2.15 -4.25
CA ASN A 160 23.43 1.06 -3.50
C ASN A 160 21.94 1.30 -3.20
N ASN A 161 21.24 2.06 -4.06
CA ASN A 161 19.82 2.41 -3.87
C ASN A 161 18.88 1.20 -3.67
N THR A 162 19.26 0.00 -4.13
CA THR A 162 18.49 -1.23 -3.91
C THR A 162 18.62 -1.71 -2.46
N GLN A 163 19.82 -1.64 -1.89
CA GLN A 163 20.02 -1.92 -0.46
C GLN A 163 19.26 -0.89 0.40
N ARG A 164 19.32 0.40 0.04
CA ARG A 164 18.54 1.46 0.72
C ARG A 164 17.04 1.19 0.71
N TRP A 165 16.52 0.72 -0.43
CA TRP A 165 15.14 0.30 -0.54
C TRP A 165 14.82 -0.90 0.36
N GLN A 166 15.68 -1.91 0.43
CA GLN A 166 15.49 -3.06 1.32
C GLN A 166 15.49 -2.63 2.79
N GLU A 167 16.42 -1.76 3.19
CA GLU A 167 16.50 -1.21 4.56
C GLU A 167 15.22 -0.44 4.94
N GLU A 168 14.74 0.43 4.06
CA GLU A 168 13.51 1.20 4.31
C GLU A 168 12.27 0.29 4.35
N MET A 169 12.16 -0.67 3.43
CA MET A 169 11.07 -1.64 3.43
C MET A 169 11.10 -2.56 4.66
N LYS A 170 12.30 -2.90 5.16
CA LYS A 170 12.48 -3.64 6.39
C LYS A 170 11.99 -2.83 7.59
N ALA A 171 12.36 -1.57 7.71
CA ALA A 171 11.89 -0.68 8.77
C ALA A 171 10.35 -0.55 8.76
N ILE A 172 9.73 -0.48 7.58
CA ILE A 172 8.26 -0.44 7.45
C ILE A 172 7.64 -1.77 7.89
N ALA A 173 8.19 -2.90 7.44
CA ALA A 173 7.72 -4.22 7.84
C ALA A 173 7.81 -4.43 9.36
N ASP A 174 8.91 -4.00 9.99
CA ASP A 174 9.06 -3.99 11.44
C ASP A 174 8.00 -3.13 12.14
N ALA A 175 7.76 -1.91 11.64
CA ALA A 175 6.78 -0.99 12.22
C ALA A 175 5.35 -1.55 12.18
N ILE A 176 5.00 -2.34 11.16
CA ILE A 176 3.67 -2.96 11.02
C ILE A 176 3.62 -4.43 11.51
N GLY A 177 4.71 -4.95 12.07
CA GLY A 177 4.78 -6.34 12.56
C GLY A 177 4.74 -7.42 11.48
N PHE A 178 5.11 -7.11 10.23
CA PHE A 178 5.14 -8.04 9.12
C PHE A 178 6.47 -8.80 9.03
N ARG A 179 6.41 -10.11 8.73
CA ARG A 179 7.56 -11.03 8.65
C ARG A 179 7.57 -11.89 7.38
N GLY A 180 6.78 -11.51 6.39
CA GLY A 180 6.59 -12.29 5.17
C GLY A 180 7.47 -11.84 4.01
N PRO A 181 7.13 -12.27 2.79
CA PRO A 181 7.82 -11.84 1.59
C PRO A 181 7.58 -10.36 1.29
N ILE A 182 8.65 -9.69 0.86
CA ILE A 182 8.65 -8.30 0.42
C ILE A 182 9.07 -8.25 -1.04
N SER A 183 8.34 -7.52 -1.87
CA SER A 183 8.70 -7.31 -3.28
C SER A 183 8.49 -5.86 -3.71
N GLY A 184 9.18 -5.42 -4.75
CA GLY A 184 9.03 -4.06 -5.24
C GLY A 184 9.57 -3.87 -6.64
N LEU A 185 9.04 -2.86 -7.32
CA LEU A 185 9.56 -2.42 -8.61
C LEU A 185 10.40 -1.16 -8.44
N ASP A 186 11.61 -1.16 -9.01
CA ASP A 186 12.34 0.07 -9.25
C ASP A 186 11.80 0.78 -10.49
N LEU A 187 11.00 1.83 -10.25
CA LEU A 187 10.40 2.64 -11.29
C LEU A 187 11.44 3.48 -12.07
N SER A 188 12.69 3.56 -11.62
CA SER A 188 13.78 4.17 -12.39
C SER A 188 14.22 3.30 -13.56
N LYS A 189 14.06 1.96 -13.46
CA LYS A 189 14.46 1.00 -14.51
C LYS A 189 13.33 0.67 -15.47
N ALA A 190 12.11 1.07 -15.14
CA ALA A 190 10.96 0.87 -16.01
C ALA A 190 11.17 1.64 -17.32
N SER A 191 11.30 0.92 -18.44
CA SER A 191 11.54 1.47 -19.80
C SER A 191 10.49 2.48 -20.28
N HIS A 192 9.36 2.54 -19.58
CA HIS A 192 8.25 3.45 -19.86
C HIS A 192 8.11 4.57 -18.81
N ALA A 193 9.00 4.60 -17.83
CA ALA A 193 9.19 5.79 -17.02
C ALA A 193 9.72 6.93 -17.91
N PRO A 194 9.33 8.19 -17.63
CA PRO A 194 9.84 9.36 -18.34
C PRO A 194 11.38 9.31 -18.42
N SER A 195 11.90 9.20 -19.64
CA SER A 195 13.33 9.19 -19.96
C SER A 195 13.86 10.61 -20.21
N ASP A 196 13.05 11.63 -19.97
CA ASP A 196 13.44 13.03 -20.10
C ASP A 196 14.76 13.22 -19.33
N ALA A 197 15.71 13.92 -19.95
CA ALA A 197 17.03 14.15 -19.37
C ALA A 197 16.97 14.88 -18.00
N GLU A 198 15.82 15.48 -17.68
CA GLU A 198 15.52 16.07 -16.35
C GLU A 198 14.84 15.07 -15.38
N GLY A 199 14.32 13.95 -15.90
CA GLY A 199 13.61 12.89 -15.18
C GLY A 199 12.29 13.32 -14.54
N THR A 200 11.80 14.54 -14.81
CA THR A 200 10.81 15.27 -14.00
C THR A 200 9.41 14.69 -14.06
N GLY A 201 9.08 13.89 -15.08
CA GLY A 201 7.75 13.30 -15.15
C GLY A 201 7.45 12.40 -13.95
N ALA A 202 6.23 12.37 -13.45
CA ALA A 202 5.77 11.46 -12.40
C ALA A 202 5.36 10.09 -12.96
N VAL A 203 5.30 9.04 -12.12
CA VAL A 203 4.69 7.76 -12.47
C VAL A 203 3.41 7.56 -11.68
N TYR A 204 2.38 7.03 -12.34
CA TYR A 204 1.25 6.38 -11.70
C TYR A 204 1.55 4.90 -11.53
N LEU A 205 1.26 4.36 -10.34
CA LEU A 205 1.35 2.92 -10.05
C LEU A 205 0.05 2.43 -9.44
N GLU A 206 -0.30 1.17 -9.71
CA GLU A 206 -1.44 0.47 -9.15
C GLU A 206 -1.01 -0.92 -8.70
N TYR A 207 -1.46 -1.34 -7.52
CA TYR A 207 -1.42 -2.74 -7.09
C TYR A 207 -2.81 -3.34 -7.30
N VAL A 208 -2.88 -4.47 -8.00
CA VAL A 208 -4.13 -5.14 -8.36
C VAL A 208 -4.14 -6.55 -7.80
N ARG A 209 -4.97 -6.79 -6.79
CA ARG A 209 -5.16 -8.09 -6.16
C ARG A 209 -6.11 -8.94 -7.00
N ASN A 210 -5.69 -10.17 -7.28
CA ASN A 210 -6.56 -11.21 -7.81
C ASN A 210 -7.13 -12.02 -6.63
N PRO A 211 -8.44 -11.97 -6.36
CA PRO A 211 -9.03 -12.66 -5.21
C PRO A 211 -9.06 -14.18 -5.36
N VAL A 212 -8.94 -14.71 -6.58
CA VAL A 212 -8.98 -16.16 -6.85
C VAL A 212 -7.63 -16.81 -6.57
N THR A 213 -6.55 -16.20 -7.06
CA THR A 213 -5.19 -16.71 -6.89
C THR A 213 -4.50 -16.13 -5.65
N ASN A 214 -5.11 -15.14 -5.01
CA ASN A 214 -4.51 -14.31 -3.98
C ASN A 214 -3.11 -13.79 -4.36
N SER A 215 -2.94 -13.41 -5.64
CA SER A 215 -1.72 -12.77 -6.13
C SER A 215 -1.94 -11.28 -6.33
N CYS A 216 -0.88 -10.48 -6.26
CA CYS A 216 -0.91 -9.08 -6.63
C CYS A 216 -0.13 -8.82 -7.93
N GLU A 217 -0.73 -8.05 -8.84
CA GLU A 217 -0.10 -7.54 -10.05
C GLU A 217 0.27 -6.07 -9.81
N ILE A 218 1.50 -5.67 -10.15
CA ILE A 218 1.90 -4.27 -10.18
C ILE A 218 1.62 -3.75 -11.59
N ARG A 219 0.97 -2.59 -11.71
CA ARG A 219 0.79 -1.89 -12.98
C ARG A 219 1.32 -0.48 -12.86
N TYR A 220 1.93 0.05 -13.91
CA TYR A 220 2.41 1.43 -13.90
C TYR A 220 2.32 2.11 -15.26
N LYS A 221 2.30 3.45 -15.25
CA LYS A 221 2.32 4.28 -16.45
C LYS A 221 2.88 5.66 -16.13
N ASN A 222 3.49 6.32 -17.10
CA ASN A 222 3.86 7.73 -16.96
C ASN A 222 2.61 8.57 -16.68
N MET A 223 2.66 9.40 -15.64
CA MET A 223 1.55 10.23 -15.19
C MET A 223 1.08 11.22 -16.27
N ALA A 224 2.00 11.75 -17.08
CA ALA A 224 1.67 12.64 -18.20
C ALA A 224 0.83 11.95 -19.31
N LYS A 225 0.80 10.61 -19.31
CA LYS A 225 -0.01 9.80 -20.22
C LYS A 225 -1.28 9.26 -19.56
N MET A 226 -1.54 9.59 -18.30
CA MET A 226 -2.77 9.22 -17.62
C MET A 226 -3.89 10.18 -18.03
N ALA A 227 -5.04 9.63 -18.42
CA ALA A 227 -6.24 10.42 -18.60
C ALA A 227 -6.82 10.70 -17.20
N LEU A 228 -6.71 11.95 -16.76
CA LEU A 228 -7.38 12.42 -15.54
C LEU A 228 -8.76 12.93 -15.94
N THR A 229 -9.80 12.32 -15.39
CA THR A 229 -11.14 12.89 -15.47
C THR A 229 -11.38 13.66 -14.17
N PRO A 230 -11.85 14.92 -14.23
CA PRO A 230 -12.28 15.61 -13.02
C PRO A 230 -13.28 14.74 -12.27
N ALA A 231 -13.16 14.64 -10.94
CA ALA A 231 -14.19 13.97 -10.16
C ALA A 231 -15.54 14.67 -10.44
N PRO A 232 -16.66 13.95 -10.60
CA PRO A 232 -17.95 14.59 -10.68
C PRO A 232 -18.14 15.46 -9.43
N GLN A 233 -18.33 16.76 -9.63
CA GLN A 233 -18.59 17.72 -8.57
C GLN A 233 -19.78 17.21 -7.75
N GLY A 234 -19.59 17.04 -6.43
CA GLY A 234 -20.63 16.54 -5.53
C GLY A 234 -20.57 15.05 -5.18
N THR A 235 -19.56 14.29 -5.65
CA THR A 235 -19.32 12.94 -5.13
C THR A 235 -18.60 13.02 -3.78
N THR A 236 -19.30 13.40 -2.72
CA THR A 236 -18.83 13.21 -1.33
C THR A 236 -18.85 11.73 -1.02
N GLY A 237 -17.82 11.02 -1.49
CA GLY A 237 -17.65 9.59 -1.24
C GLY A 237 -17.29 9.37 0.22
N THR A 238 -18.30 9.25 1.08
CA THR A 238 -18.18 8.74 2.45
C THR A 238 -17.66 7.30 2.52
N ASP A 239 -17.56 6.62 1.37
CA ASP A 239 -17.27 5.19 1.27
C ASP A 239 -15.82 4.89 0.88
N LEU A 240 -14.97 5.91 0.74
CA LEU A 240 -13.54 5.66 0.51
C LEU A 240 -12.85 5.51 1.87
N ASN A 241 -12.39 4.31 2.17
CA ASN A 241 -11.57 4.00 3.35
C ASN A 241 -10.17 4.63 3.22
N ILE A 242 -10.09 5.96 3.21
CA ILE A 242 -8.86 6.75 3.07
C ILE A 242 -8.72 7.65 4.30
N ALA A 243 -7.52 7.71 4.87
CA ALA A 243 -7.17 8.66 5.91
C ALA A 243 -5.89 9.40 5.55
N ARG A 244 -5.75 10.64 6.03
CA ARG A 244 -4.52 11.43 5.88
C ARG A 244 -3.60 11.22 7.07
N VAL A 245 -2.33 11.01 6.81
CA VAL A 245 -1.26 10.96 7.80
C VAL A 245 -0.73 12.37 8.03
N THR A 246 -0.81 12.86 9.28
CA THR A 246 -0.40 14.22 9.64
C THR A 246 0.69 14.15 10.71
N PRO A 247 1.78 14.94 10.60
CA PRO A 247 2.79 15.02 11.64
C PRO A 247 2.22 15.55 12.96
N ILE A 248 2.73 15.03 14.07
CA ILE A 248 2.48 15.55 15.42
C ILE A 248 3.64 16.49 15.76
N GLY A 249 3.33 17.78 15.91
CA GLY A 249 4.33 18.82 16.17
C GLY A 249 5.14 19.23 14.94
N PRO A 250 6.09 20.18 15.10
CA PRO A 250 6.94 20.65 14.00
C PRO A 250 7.74 19.49 13.42
N TRP A 251 7.69 19.33 12.10
CA TRP A 251 8.47 18.33 11.36
C TRP A 251 8.26 16.87 11.79
N GLY A 252 7.16 16.56 12.48
CA GLY A 252 6.87 15.19 12.95
C GLY A 252 7.65 14.75 14.19
N ALA A 253 8.18 15.69 14.99
CA ALA A 253 8.92 15.37 16.21
C ALA A 253 8.15 14.50 17.22
N GLY A 254 6.81 14.62 17.24
CA GLY A 254 5.93 13.79 18.06
C GLY A 254 5.42 12.53 17.37
N GLY A 255 5.96 12.18 16.19
CA GLY A 255 5.47 11.11 15.33
C GLY A 255 4.39 11.57 14.36
N TYR A 256 3.53 10.64 13.94
CA TYR A 256 2.45 10.88 12.99
C TYR A 256 1.15 10.29 13.49
N ARG A 257 0.04 10.94 13.15
CA ARG A 257 -1.31 10.47 13.46
C ARG A 257 -2.18 10.39 12.23
N LEU A 258 -3.21 9.55 12.32
CA LEU A 258 -4.33 9.61 11.39
C LEU A 258 -5.16 10.86 11.69
N SER A 259 -5.43 11.63 10.64
CA SER A 259 -6.40 12.72 10.67
C SER A 259 -7.79 12.08 10.66
N ASP A 260 -8.75 12.69 11.36
CA ASP A 260 -10.11 12.15 11.48
C ASP A 260 -10.66 11.74 10.10
N PRO A 261 -11.13 10.49 9.93
CA PRO A 261 -11.64 9.99 8.65
C PRO A 261 -12.90 10.75 8.18
N LYS A 262 -13.51 11.56 9.06
CA LYS A 262 -14.68 12.39 8.76
C LYS A 262 -14.39 13.63 7.93
N MET A 263 -13.12 14.03 7.76
CA MET A 263 -12.80 15.09 6.79
C MET A 263 -12.84 14.50 5.40
N SER A 264 -14.04 14.55 4.81
CA SER A 264 -14.33 14.33 3.40
C SER A 264 -13.19 14.90 2.56
N LEU A 265 -12.33 14.02 2.08
CA LEU A 265 -11.36 14.38 1.07
C LEU A 265 -12.19 14.74 -0.16
N THR A 266 -12.25 16.03 -0.48
CA THR A 266 -12.49 16.47 -1.84
C THR A 266 -11.31 15.90 -2.65
N SER A 267 -11.47 14.68 -3.15
CA SER A 267 -10.56 14.14 -4.14
C SER A 267 -10.79 14.97 -5.41
N ASP A 268 -10.12 16.12 -5.51
CA ASP A 268 -10.35 17.11 -6.59
C ASP A 268 -10.08 16.52 -7.99
N ALA A 269 -9.48 15.34 -8.07
CA ALA A 269 -9.50 14.49 -9.25
C ALA A 269 -9.71 13.01 -8.86
N ARG A 270 -10.69 12.35 -9.49
CA ARG A 270 -10.79 10.89 -9.49
C ARG A 270 -10.12 10.38 -10.75
N LEU A 271 -9.16 9.48 -10.63
CA LEU A 271 -8.65 8.81 -11.82
C LEU A 271 -9.79 8.05 -12.49
N ASP A 272 -10.07 8.34 -13.75
CA ASP A 272 -11.03 7.55 -14.52
C ASP A 272 -10.37 6.24 -14.92
N THR A 273 -10.64 5.21 -14.13
CA THR A 273 -10.13 3.87 -14.38
C THR A 273 -10.69 3.25 -15.64
N ASN A 274 -11.86 3.67 -16.12
CA ASN A 274 -12.37 3.20 -17.41
C ASN A 274 -11.50 3.75 -18.55
N ASN A 275 -10.88 4.91 -18.34
CA ASN A 275 -9.98 5.57 -19.28
C ASN A 275 -8.49 5.23 -19.05
N THR A 276 -8.13 4.37 -18.09
CA THR A 276 -6.80 3.72 -18.07
C THR A 276 -6.57 2.81 -19.29
N ARG A 277 -7.64 2.54 -20.06
CA ARG A 277 -7.64 1.86 -21.35
C ARG A 277 -7.75 2.81 -22.56
N SER A 278 -7.67 4.13 -22.36
CA SER A 278 -7.72 5.10 -23.47
C SER A 278 -6.59 4.85 -24.48
N SER A 279 -6.80 5.31 -25.71
CA SER A 279 -5.90 5.16 -26.85
C SER A 279 -4.48 5.73 -26.65
N SER A 280 -4.17 6.44 -25.55
CA SER A 280 -2.85 7.01 -25.25
C SER A 280 -1.97 6.11 -24.36
N GLY A 281 -1.96 4.80 -24.61
CA GLY A 281 -0.99 3.84 -24.08
C GLY A 281 -1.52 2.94 -22.96
N LYS A 282 -1.19 1.65 -23.02
CA LYS A 282 -1.59 0.64 -22.04
C LYS A 282 -0.80 0.82 -20.73
N MET A 283 -1.41 0.52 -19.58
CA MET A 283 -0.66 0.29 -18.34
C MET A 283 0.33 -0.86 -18.55
N HIS A 284 1.54 -0.71 -18.01
CA HIS A 284 2.58 -1.73 -18.09
C HIS A 284 2.54 -2.59 -16.84
N SER A 285 2.73 -3.89 -17.02
CA SER A 285 2.88 -4.85 -15.92
C SER A 285 4.30 -5.43 -16.01
N PRO A 286 5.14 -5.28 -14.97
CA PRO A 286 6.46 -5.86 -14.97
C PRO A 286 6.35 -7.39 -14.97
N SER A 287 7.34 -8.05 -15.55
CA SER A 287 7.51 -9.49 -15.34
C SER A 287 7.97 -9.76 -13.91
N ARG A 288 7.83 -11.01 -13.44
CA ARG A 288 8.30 -11.38 -12.09
C ARG A 288 9.80 -11.17 -11.90
N SER A 289 10.60 -11.32 -12.96
CA SER A 289 12.05 -11.10 -12.93
C SER A 289 12.45 -9.63 -12.82
N ASP A 290 11.53 -8.70 -13.09
CA ASP A 290 11.79 -7.26 -12.92
C ASP A 290 11.55 -6.79 -11.47
N LEU A 291 11.04 -7.67 -10.61
CA LEU A 291 10.76 -7.36 -9.21
C LEU A 291 11.95 -7.76 -8.34
N ASP A 292 12.46 -6.81 -7.57
CA ASP A 292 13.35 -7.14 -6.48
C ASP A 292 12.53 -7.71 -5.32
N SER A 293 13.01 -8.79 -4.72
CA SER A 293 12.29 -9.48 -3.65
C SER A 293 13.25 -9.98 -2.57
N PHE A 294 12.77 -9.99 -1.33
CA PHE A 294 13.47 -10.55 -0.18
C PHE A 294 12.45 -11.00 0.88
N THR A 295 12.92 -11.71 1.91
CA THR A 295 12.10 -12.11 3.06
C THR A 295 12.60 -11.36 4.28
N HIS A 296 11.67 -10.83 5.08
CA HIS A 296 11.97 -10.07 6.29
C HIS A 296 12.27 -10.98 7.50
#